data_AF-A0A6P0NAB6-F1
#
_entry.id   AF-A0A6P0NAB6-F1
#
_cell.length_a   1.000
_cell.length_b   1.000
_cell.length_c   1.000
_cell.angle_alpha   90.00
_cell.angle_beta   90.00
_cell.angle_gamma   90.00
#
_symmetry.space_group_name_H-M   'P 1'
#
loop_
_entity.id
_entity.type
_entity.pdbx_description
1 polymer ?
#
loop_
_entity_poly.entity_id
_entity_poly.type
_entity_poly.pdbx_seq_one_letter_code
_entity_poly.pdbx_strand_id
1 'polypeptide(L)'
;MTTKIFGIGLSKTGTTSLHAALEILGYASIHYPRTLEEIDRYDAAMDISVACCFEELDQFYPGSKFILTVRDLNQWLKSCKYHFEQRINLDEFSPKNREIIKKNRLKNYGTLVYDAVLFQEAYHRHVKHVQN
;
A
#
# COMPACT_ATOMS: atom_id res chain seq x y z
N MET A 1 -18.10 -13.43 8.16
CA MET A 1 -16.92 -12.65 7.76
C MET A 1 -17.41 -11.26 7.38
N THR A 2 -16.77 -10.22 7.88
CA THR A 2 -17.17 -8.83 7.60
C THR A 2 -16.47 -8.35 6.34
N THR A 3 -17.23 -7.82 5.39
CA THR A 3 -16.69 -7.19 4.17
C THR A 3 -15.79 -6.01 4.54
N LYS A 4 -14.67 -5.84 3.84
CA LYS A 4 -13.69 -4.77 4.08
C LYS A 4 -13.61 -3.82 2.89
N ILE A 5 -12.96 -2.67 3.09
CA ILE A 5 -12.55 -1.74 2.03
C ILE A 5 -11.02 -1.74 1.95
N PHE A 6 -10.46 -2.14 0.82
CA PHE A 6 -9.02 -2.18 0.60
C PHE A 6 -8.56 -1.08 -0.35
N GLY A 7 -7.68 -0.21 0.11
CA GLY A 7 -6.96 0.74 -0.73
C GLY A 7 -5.68 0.10 -1.28
N ILE A 8 -5.69 -0.21 -2.58
CA ILE A 8 -4.60 -0.94 -3.26
C ILE A 8 -3.72 -0.04 -4.12
N GLY A 9 -3.76 1.27 -3.92
CA GLY A 9 -2.81 2.20 -4.53
C GLY A 9 -1.39 1.99 -4.00
N LEU A 10 -0.39 2.18 -4.87
CA LEU A 10 1.02 2.24 -4.46
C LEU A 10 1.28 3.46 -3.56
N SER A 11 2.39 3.46 -2.81
CA SER A 11 2.76 4.63 -2.01
C SER A 11 2.81 5.88 -2.90
N LYS A 12 2.40 7.02 -2.36
CA LYS A 12 2.39 8.32 -3.07
C LYS A 12 1.35 8.49 -4.18
N THR A 13 0.35 7.60 -4.27
CA THR A 13 -0.85 7.79 -5.11
C THR A 13 -2.06 8.34 -4.34
N GLY A 14 -1.88 8.75 -3.07
CA GLY A 14 -2.96 9.33 -2.25
C GLY A 14 -3.55 8.39 -1.19
N THR A 15 -2.84 7.32 -0.81
CA THR A 15 -3.27 6.33 0.21
C THR A 15 -3.58 6.98 1.56
N THR A 16 -2.79 7.94 2.03
CA THR A 16 -3.06 8.69 3.27
C THR A 16 -4.32 9.55 3.17
N SER A 17 -4.58 10.16 2.01
CA SER A 17 -5.80 10.94 1.79
C SER A 17 -7.04 10.05 1.70
N LEU A 18 -6.92 8.88 1.07
CA LEU A 18 -7.99 7.88 1.05
C LEU A 18 -8.33 7.39 2.46
N HIS A 19 -7.31 7.13 3.29
CA HIS A 19 -7.47 6.77 4.70
C HIS A 19 -8.28 7.83 5.44
N ALA A 20 -7.84 9.09 5.39
CA ALA A 20 -8.54 10.20 6.04
C ALA A 20 -9.98 10.38 5.50
N ALA A 21 -10.20 10.20 4.19
CA ALA A 21 -11.54 10.29 3.61
C ALA A 21 -12.48 9.20 4.14
N LEU A 22 -11.99 7.97 4.32
CA LEU A 22 -12.77 6.88 4.90
C LEU A 22 -13.09 7.13 6.36
N GLU A 23 -12.14 7.66 7.14
CA GLU A 23 -12.40 8.08 8.53
C GLU A 23 -13.47 9.19 8.60
N ILE A 24 -13.41 10.20 7.72
CA ILE A 24 -14.42 11.26 7.62
C ILE A 24 -15.81 10.69 7.33
N LEU A 25 -15.89 9.62 6.53
CA LEU A 25 -17.14 8.92 6.20
C LEU A 25 -17.62 7.98 7.31
N GLY A 26 -16.89 7.87 8.42
CA GLY A 26 -17.26 7.08 9.60
C GLY A 26 -16.77 5.63 9.58
N TYR A 27 -15.87 5.26 8.66
CA TYR A 27 -15.25 3.93 8.66
C TYR A 27 -14.05 3.89 9.60
N ALA A 28 -13.90 2.82 10.39
CA ALA A 28 -12.65 2.53 11.07
C ALA A 28 -11.59 2.17 10.01
N SER A 29 -10.55 2.98 9.88
CA SER A 29 -9.55 2.81 8.83
C SER A 29 -8.15 2.65 9.40
N ILE A 30 -7.33 1.77 8.82
CA ILE A 30 -5.91 1.61 9.16
C ILE A 30 -5.01 1.86 7.94
N HIS A 31 -3.97 2.68 8.14
CA HIS A 31 -2.95 2.95 7.14
C HIS A 31 -1.71 2.09 7.41
N TYR A 32 -1.27 1.32 6.42
CA TYR A 32 -0.12 0.41 6.51
C TYR A 32 -0.26 -0.67 7.62
N PRO A 33 -1.30 -1.54 7.58
CA PRO A 33 -1.36 -2.69 8.48
C PRO A 33 -0.19 -3.65 8.21
N ARG A 34 0.27 -4.33 9.25
CA ARG A 34 1.39 -5.29 9.28
C ARG A 34 0.92 -6.71 9.56
N THR A 35 -0.31 -6.92 10.06
CA THR A 35 -0.89 -8.25 10.34
C THR A 35 -2.34 -8.36 9.88
N LEU A 36 -2.83 -9.60 9.69
CA LEU A 36 -4.26 -9.86 9.44
C LEU A 36 -5.12 -9.45 10.64
N GLU A 37 -4.63 -9.65 11.86
CA GLU A 37 -5.31 -9.22 13.08
C GLU A 37 -5.54 -7.70 13.12
N GLU A 38 -4.58 -6.91 12.62
CA GLU A 38 -4.76 -5.48 12.43
C GLU A 38 -5.83 -5.19 11.38
N ILE A 39 -5.93 -5.96 10.28
CA ILE A 39 -6.99 -5.79 9.28
C ILE A 39 -8.37 -6.17 9.85
N ASP A 40 -8.44 -7.21 10.69
CA ASP A 40 -9.70 -7.69 11.26
C ASP A 40 -10.38 -6.64 12.13
N ARG A 41 -9.60 -5.79 12.81
CA ARG A 41 -10.08 -4.75 13.74
C ARG A 41 -10.65 -3.50 13.06
N TYR A 42 -10.46 -3.33 11.76
CA TYR A 42 -10.86 -2.11 11.03
C TYR A 42 -11.75 -2.43 9.84
N ASP A 43 -12.59 -1.49 9.41
CA ASP A 43 -13.43 -1.63 8.23
C ASP A 43 -12.63 -1.47 6.94
N ALA A 44 -11.56 -0.69 6.98
CA ALA A 44 -10.73 -0.37 5.82
C ALA A 44 -9.23 -0.45 6.09
N ALA A 45 -8.47 -0.87 5.09
CA ALA A 45 -7.01 -0.98 5.15
C ALA A 45 -6.36 -0.57 3.83
N MET A 46 -5.20 0.10 3.87
CA MET A 46 -4.52 0.55 2.64
C MET A 46 -3.00 0.72 2.73
N ASP A 47 -2.43 1.15 1.61
CA ASP A 47 -0.99 1.30 1.31
C ASP A 47 -0.33 0.00 0.83
N ILE A 48 0.98 0.03 0.65
CA ILE A 48 1.74 -1.03 -0.03
C ILE A 48 1.74 -2.37 0.70
N SER A 49 1.40 -2.41 1.98
CA SER A 49 1.20 -3.66 2.70
C SER A 49 -0.08 -4.38 2.27
N VAL A 50 -1.08 -3.65 1.78
CA VAL A 50 -2.31 -4.18 1.19
C VAL A 50 -2.13 -4.40 -0.32
N ALA A 51 -1.51 -3.44 -1.01
CA ALA A 51 -1.32 -3.53 -2.47
C ALA A 51 -0.52 -4.75 -2.92
N CYS A 52 0.45 -5.24 -2.14
CA CYS A 52 1.27 -6.40 -2.52
C CYS A 52 0.64 -7.77 -2.32
N CYS A 53 -0.56 -7.84 -1.77
CA CYS A 53 -1.25 -9.09 -1.49
C CYS A 53 -2.77 -8.97 -1.60
N PHE A 54 -3.25 -8.11 -2.51
CA PHE A 54 -4.68 -7.82 -2.60
C PHE A 54 -5.49 -9.04 -3.09
N GLU A 55 -4.90 -9.92 -3.90
CA GLU A 55 -5.54 -11.17 -4.34
C GLU A 55 -5.73 -12.14 -3.18
N GLU A 56 -4.72 -12.31 -2.31
CA GLU A 56 -4.89 -13.12 -1.10
C GLU A 56 -5.91 -12.50 -0.15
N LEU A 57 -5.94 -11.16 -0.04
CA LEU A 57 -6.95 -10.47 0.76
C LEU A 57 -8.37 -10.63 0.20
N ASP A 58 -8.55 -10.71 -1.13
CA ASP A 58 -9.85 -11.01 -1.73
C ASP A 58 -10.35 -12.42 -1.37
N GLN A 59 -9.43 -13.38 -1.32
CA GLN A 59 -9.74 -14.75 -0.87
C GLN A 59 -10.07 -14.80 0.63
N PHE A 60 -9.32 -14.09 1.47
CA PHE A 60 -9.54 -14.09 2.92
C PHE A 60 -10.78 -13.29 3.35
N TYR A 61 -11.15 -12.26 2.60
CA TYR A 61 -12.25 -11.36 2.91
C TYR A 61 -13.24 -11.28 1.73
N PRO A 62 -13.95 -12.37 1.42
CA PRO A 62 -14.83 -12.42 0.25
C PRO A 62 -15.94 -11.35 0.33
N GLY A 63 -16.22 -10.71 -0.81
CA GLY A 63 -17.22 -9.64 -0.92
C GLY A 63 -16.72 -8.24 -0.53
N SER A 64 -15.43 -8.10 -0.20
CA SER A 64 -14.79 -6.81 0.03
C SER A 64 -14.73 -5.94 -1.23
N LYS A 65 -14.49 -4.64 -1.04
CA LYS A 65 -14.33 -3.67 -2.13
C LYS A 65 -12.89 -3.18 -2.20
N PHE A 66 -12.41 -2.96 -3.41
CA PHE A 66 -11.03 -2.53 -3.68
C PHE A 66 -11.03 -1.18 -4.39
N ILE A 67 -10.19 -0.27 -3.91
CA ILE A 67 -10.02 1.08 -4.45
C ILE A 67 -8.59 1.22 -4.93
N LEU A 68 -8.42 1.35 -6.25
CA LEU A 68 -7.14 1.68 -6.88
C LEU A 68 -7.02 3.20 -7.01
N THR A 69 -6.09 3.81 -6.28
CA THR A 69 -5.69 5.19 -6.50
C THR A 69 -4.49 5.26 -7.43
N VAL A 70 -4.59 6.09 -8.47
CA VAL A 70 -3.56 6.32 -9.49
C VAL A 70 -3.11 7.78 -9.49
N ARG A 71 -1.95 8.05 -10.07
CA ARG A 71 -1.39 9.40 -10.21
C ARG A 71 -0.63 9.49 -11.53
N ASP A 72 -0.55 10.69 -12.12
CA ASP A 72 0.35 10.92 -13.24
C ASP A 72 1.75 10.37 -12.95
N LEU A 73 2.31 9.60 -13.89
CA LEU A 73 3.53 8.81 -13.68
C LEU A 73 4.71 9.71 -13.30
N ASN A 74 4.91 10.81 -14.01
CA ASN A 74 6.06 11.70 -13.78
C ASN A 74 5.95 12.39 -12.40
N GLN A 75 4.75 12.85 -12.04
CA GLN A 75 4.49 13.39 -10.71
C GLN A 75 4.65 12.35 -9.60
N TRP A 76 4.22 11.11 -9.85
CA TRP A 76 4.37 10.01 -8.93
C TRP A 76 5.84 9.65 -8.71
N LEU A 77 6.65 9.49 -9.76
CA LEU A 77 8.08 9.25 -9.68
C LEU A 77 8.80 10.34 -8.87
N LYS A 78 8.51 11.63 -9.14
CA LYS A 78 9.06 12.74 -8.36
C LYS A 78 8.69 12.65 -6.88
N SER A 79 7.45 12.28 -6.57
CA SER A 79 6.97 12.13 -5.19
C SER A 79 7.59 10.92 -4.47
N CYS A 80 7.75 9.81 -5.19
CA CYS A 80 8.43 8.62 -4.71
C CYS A 80 9.90 8.92 -4.41
N LYS A 81 10.62 9.55 -5.34
CA LYS A 81 12.01 9.97 -5.11
C LYS A 81 12.15 10.71 -3.78
N TYR A 82 11.37 11.78 -3.59
CA TYR A 82 11.39 12.56 -2.36
C TYR A 82 11.04 11.74 -1.09
N HIS A 83 10.10 10.81 -1.19
CA HIS A 83 9.67 10.01 -0.04
C HIS A 83 10.65 8.91 0.35
N PHE A 84 11.20 8.20 -0.65
CA PHE A 84 12.04 7.03 -0.45
C PHE A 84 13.53 7.37 -0.28
N GLU A 85 13.98 8.55 -0.72
CA GLU A 85 15.32 9.07 -0.42
C GLU A 85 15.42 9.69 0.98
N GLN A 86 14.29 10.00 1.63
CA GLN A 86 14.30 10.36 3.05
C GLN A 86 14.81 9.19 3.88
N ARG A 87 15.77 9.46 4.77
CA ARG A 87 16.33 8.46 5.67
C ARG A 87 15.25 8.03 6.65
N ILE A 88 14.64 6.87 6.39
CA ILE A 88 13.92 6.14 7.44
C ILE A 88 14.98 5.46 8.29
N ASN A 89 15.03 5.80 9.56
CA ASN A 89 15.86 5.10 10.52
C ASN A 89 15.21 3.74 10.82
N LEU A 90 15.61 2.70 10.07
CA LEU A 90 15.07 1.36 10.25
C LEU A 90 15.36 0.78 11.64
N ASP A 91 16.31 1.37 12.38
CA ASP A 91 16.64 0.99 13.76
C ASP A 91 15.60 1.41 14.79
N GLU A 92 14.69 2.32 14.42
CA GLU A 92 13.52 2.66 15.25
C GLU A 92 12.43 1.58 15.20
N PHE A 93 12.49 0.66 14.23
CA PHE A 93 11.54 -0.43 14.11
C PHE A 93 12.07 -1.71 14.73
N SER A 94 11.17 -2.46 15.37
CA SER A 94 11.47 -3.83 15.80
C SER A 94 11.98 -4.67 14.62
N PRO A 95 12.83 -5.69 14.86
CA PRO A 95 13.36 -6.54 13.79
C PRO A 95 12.24 -7.12 12.90
N LYS A 96 11.13 -7.56 13.50
CA LYS A 96 9.95 -8.04 12.77
C LYS A 96 9.37 -6.98 11.84
N ASN A 97 9.16 -5.76 12.34
CA ASN A 97 8.58 -4.67 11.53
C ASN A 97 9.51 -4.22 10.41
N ARG A 98 10.83 -4.23 10.66
CA ARG A 98 11.84 -3.95 9.64
C ARG A 98 11.76 -4.93 8.47
N GLU A 99 11.65 -6.22 8.76
CA GLU A 99 11.54 -7.24 7.72
C GLU A 99 10.22 -7.14 6.94
N ILE A 100 9.11 -6.81 7.60
CA ILE A 100 7.83 -6.54 6.93
C ILE A 100 7.97 -5.35 5.96
N ILE A 101 8.59 -4.26 6.40
CA ILE A 101 8.82 -3.08 5.55
C ILE A 101 9.67 -3.44 4.32
N LYS A 102 10.78 -4.14 4.51
CA LYS A 102 11.63 -4.61 3.41
C LYS A 102 10.86 -5.50 2.44
N LYS A 103 10.13 -6.48 2.95
CA LYS A 103 9.33 -7.42 2.15
C LYS A 103 8.29 -6.69 1.30
N ASN A 104 7.54 -5.75 1.89
CA ASN A 104 6.53 -4.99 1.16
C ASN A 104 7.17 -4.13 0.05
N ARG A 105 8.31 -3.48 0.33
CA ARG A 105 9.05 -2.72 -0.70
C ARG A 105 9.51 -3.62 -1.85
N LEU A 106 10.13 -4.77 -1.54
CA LEU A 106 10.58 -5.73 -2.56
C LEU A 106 9.40 -6.27 -3.39
N LYS A 107 8.29 -6.66 -2.75
CA LYS A 107 7.12 -7.17 -3.47
C LYS A 107 6.51 -6.14 -4.43
N ASN A 108 6.37 -4.89 -3.98
CA ASN A 108 5.78 -3.85 -4.82
C ASN A 108 6.74 -3.37 -5.89
N TYR A 109 7.98 -3.04 -5.52
CA TYR A 109 8.90 -2.26 -6.35
C TYR A 109 10.10 -3.04 -6.87
N GLY A 110 10.37 -4.25 -6.36
CA GLY A 110 11.58 -5.02 -6.70
C GLY A 110 12.88 -4.47 -6.09
N THR A 111 12.79 -3.43 -5.25
CA THR A 111 13.95 -2.77 -4.62
C THR A 111 13.60 -2.24 -3.23
N LEU A 112 14.62 -2.07 -2.38
CA LEU A 112 14.50 -1.48 -1.05
C LEU A 112 14.62 0.05 -1.05
N VAL A 113 15.26 0.60 -2.07
CA VAL A 113 15.57 2.03 -2.23
C VAL A 113 14.90 2.55 -3.50
N TYR A 114 14.81 3.87 -3.63
CA TYR A 114 14.29 4.45 -4.86
C TYR A 114 15.18 4.12 -6.06
N ASP A 115 14.55 3.61 -7.12
CA ASP A 115 15.15 3.43 -8.45
C ASP A 115 14.07 3.82 -9.46
N ALA A 116 14.34 4.81 -10.31
CA ALA A 116 13.33 5.38 -11.18
C ALA A 116 12.79 4.36 -12.20
N VAL A 117 13.65 3.47 -12.71
CA VAL A 117 13.28 2.47 -13.71
C VAL A 117 12.40 1.40 -13.05
N LEU A 118 12.86 0.83 -11.94
CA LEU A 118 12.11 -0.21 -11.23
C LEU A 118 10.77 0.31 -10.70
N PHE A 119 10.72 1.56 -10.22
CA PHE A 119 9.47 2.17 -9.79
C PHE A 119 8.50 2.38 -10.95
N GLN A 120 8.97 2.86 -12.10
CA GLN A 120 8.14 3.01 -13.29
C GLN A 120 7.57 1.66 -13.76
N GLU A 121 8.42 0.63 -13.83
CA GLU A 121 8.00 -0.73 -14.17
C GLU A 121 6.97 -1.28 -13.19
N ALA A 122 7.21 -1.11 -11.88
CA ALA A 122 6.29 -1.49 -10.83
C ALA A 122 4.94 -0.78 -10.94
N TYR A 123 4.93 0.53 -11.25
CA TYR A 123 3.72 1.30 -11.47
C TYR A 123 2.89 0.73 -12.62
N HIS A 124 3.50 0.57 -13.79
CA HIS A 124 2.80 0.02 -14.95
C HIS A 124 2.31 -1.40 -14.72
N ARG A 125 3.15 -2.26 -14.11
CA ARG A 125 2.79 -3.64 -13.76
C ARG A 125 1.59 -3.68 -12.84
N HIS A 126 1.61 -2.90 -11.75
CA HIS A 126 0.54 -2.89 -10.75
C HIS A 126 -0.78 -2.37 -11.33
N VAL A 127 -0.76 -1.20 -11.97
CA VAL A 127 -1.97 -0.60 -12.55
C VAL A 127 -2.56 -1.49 -13.63
N LYS A 128 -1.73 -2.05 -14.52
CA LYS A 128 -2.18 -2.98 -15.55
C LYS A 128 -2.74 -4.26 -14.95
N HIS A 129 -2.13 -4.81 -13.91
CA HIS A 129 -2.58 -6.05 -13.28
C HIS A 129 -3.96 -5.90 -12.61
N VAL A 130 -4.22 -4.76 -11.96
CA VAL A 130 -5.49 -4.51 -11.27
C VAL A 130 -6.63 -4.13 -12.24
N GLN A 131 -6.32 -3.53 -13.39
CA GLN A 131 -7.34 -3.04 -14.34
C GLN A 131 -7.76 -4.05 -15.42
N ASN A 132 -7.05 -5.18 -15.55
CA ASN A 132 -7.41 -6.26 -16.47
C ASN A 132 -8.18 -7.36 -15.75
#